data_AF-A0A087TE09-F1
#
_entry.id   AF-A0A087TE09-F1
#
_cell.length_a   1.000
_cell.length_b   1.000
_cell.length_c   1.000
_cell.angle_alpha   90.00
_cell.angle_beta   90.00
_cell.angle_gamma   90.00
#
_symmetry.space_group_name_H-M   'P 1'
#
loop_
_entity.id
_entity.type
_entity.pdbx_description
1 polymer ?
#
loop_
_entity_poly.entity_id
_entity_poly.type
_entity_poly.pdbx_seq_one_letter_code
_entity_poly.pdbx_strand_id
1 'polypeptide(L)'
;MESASKYAQRSARQSRQNCVCLHDFLMRNEMGKSAKSYCTFGYADSMYEDGSVQEGVWRQDECQLQSVGRQGANNSTECAAAIREKFMHYFNEEGAVPWQNKFI
;
A
#
# COMPACT_ATOMS: atom_id res chain seq x y z
N MET A 1 25.29 1.60 10.01
CA MET A 1 24.09 2.46 10.22
C MET A 1 23.37 2.83 8.92
N GLU A 2 24.07 3.06 7.81
CA GLU A 2 23.46 3.52 6.55
C GLU A 2 22.54 2.48 5.86
N SER A 3 22.88 1.19 5.90
CA SER A 3 22.08 0.13 5.26
C SER A 3 20.70 -0.10 5.89
N ALA A 4 20.56 0.08 7.20
CA ALA A 4 19.28 -0.07 7.90
C ALA A 4 18.29 1.04 7.51
N SER A 5 18.79 2.26 7.29
CA SER A 5 17.99 3.40 6.83
C SER A 5 17.46 3.20 5.40
N LYS A 6 18.32 2.70 4.49
CA LYS A 6 17.94 2.38 3.11
C LYS A 6 16.88 1.27 3.03
N TYR A 7 16.97 0.26 3.89
CA TYR A 7 15.97 -0.82 3.96
C TYR A 7 14.61 -0.33 4.46
N ALA A 8 14.58 0.49 5.52
CA ALA A 8 13.34 1.08 6.05
C ALA A 8 12.65 1.97 5.00
N GLN A 9 13.43 2.77 4.26
CA GLN A 9 12.90 3.60 3.18
C GLN A 9 12.33 2.77 2.02
N ARG A 10 12.96 1.65 1.66
CA ARG A 10 12.44 0.72 0.64
C ARG A 10 11.12 0.07 1.09
N SER A 11 11.04 -0.39 2.33
CA SER A 11 9.82 -0.98 2.89
C SER A 11 8.64 0.03 2.94
N ALA A 12 8.92 1.28 3.34
CA ALA A 12 7.93 2.36 3.33
C ALA A 12 7.46 2.73 1.91
N ARG A 13 8.36 2.70 0.92
CA ARG A 13 8.01 2.91 -0.50
C ARG A 13 7.10 1.80 -1.02
N GLN A 14 7.42 0.54 -0.72
CA GLN A 14 6.60 -0.60 -1.14
C GLN A 14 5.19 -0.55 -0.54
N SER A 15 5.10 -0.21 0.75
CA SER A 15 3.79 -0.08 1.44
C SER A 15 2.92 0.99 0.79
N ARG A 16 3.49 2.17 0.48
CA ARG A 16 2.75 3.23 -0.24
C ARG A 16 2.30 2.78 -1.63
N GLN A 17 3.17 2.12 -2.39
CA GLN A 17 2.83 1.63 -3.72
C GLN A 17 1.68 0.62 -3.67
N ASN A 18 1.68 -0.28 -2.69
CA ASN A 18 0.62 -1.26 -2.51
C ASN A 18 -0.72 -0.59 -2.20
N CYS A 19 -0.73 0.44 -1.34
CA CYS A 19 -1.94 1.22 -1.04
C CYS A 19 -2.51 1.91 -2.29
N VAL A 20 -1.65 2.51 -3.13
CA VAL A 20 -2.09 3.16 -4.38
C VAL A 20 -2.64 2.13 -5.36
N CYS A 21 -1.94 1.01 -5.56
CA CYS A 21 -2.43 -0.05 -6.46
C CYS A 21 -3.77 -0.62 -6.00
N LEU A 22 -3.97 -0.78 -4.68
CA LEU A 22 -5.23 -1.24 -4.13
C LEU A 22 -6.35 -0.21 -4.33
N HIS A 23 -6.06 1.08 -4.09
CA HIS A 23 -7.00 2.17 -4.32
C HIS A 23 -7.48 2.20 -5.78
N ASP A 24 -6.53 2.15 -6.72
CA ASP A 24 -6.83 2.14 -8.17
C ASP A 24 -7.67 0.93 -8.56
N PHE A 25 -7.37 -0.24 -8.00
CA PHE A 25 -8.13 -1.46 -8.24
C PHE A 25 -9.58 -1.35 -7.74
N LEU A 26 -9.78 -0.86 -6.51
CA LEU A 26 -11.12 -0.70 -5.93
C LEU A 26 -11.93 0.34 -6.70
N MET A 27 -11.33 1.48 -7.04
CA MET A 27 -11.97 2.52 -7.84
C MET A 27 -12.40 2.01 -9.22
N ARG A 28 -11.52 1.29 -9.94
CA ARG A 28 -11.84 0.73 -11.27
C ARG A 28 -12.95 -0.31 -11.22
N ASN A 29 -12.97 -1.17 -10.21
CA ASN A 29 -13.98 -2.22 -10.07
C ASN A 29 -15.36 -1.69 -9.63
N GLU A 30 -15.42 -0.47 -9.11
CA GLU A 30 -16.66 0.20 -8.73
C GLU A 30 -17.13 1.27 -9.73
N MET A 31 -16.30 1.60 -10.73
CA MET A 31 -16.71 2.48 -11.83
C MET A 31 -17.90 1.86 -12.59
N GLY A 32 -19.06 2.51 -12.49
CA GLY A 32 -20.30 2.11 -13.18
C GLY A 32 -21.34 1.42 -12.31
N LYS A 33 -21.05 1.12 -11.04
CA LYS A 33 -22.05 0.63 -10.08
C LYS A 33 -22.88 1.80 -9.55
N SER A 34 -24.21 1.64 -9.49
CA SER A 34 -25.11 2.67 -8.91
C SER A 34 -24.82 2.95 -7.43
N ALA A 35 -24.22 2.00 -6.71
CA ALA A 35 -23.71 2.19 -5.37
C ALA A 35 -22.19 2.00 -5.38
N LYS A 36 -21.43 3.10 -5.37
CA LYS A 36 -19.99 3.07 -5.05
C LYS A 36 -19.87 2.89 -3.54
N SER A 37 -19.27 1.79 -3.09
CA SER A 37 -19.13 1.50 -1.66
C SER A 37 -17.78 1.97 -1.10
N TYR A 38 -16.75 2.03 -1.95
CA TYR A 38 -15.39 2.37 -1.56
C TYR A 38 -15.16 3.88 -1.48
N CYS A 39 -15.70 4.65 -2.42
CA CYS A 39 -15.58 6.11 -2.46
C CYS A 39 -16.91 6.71 -2.97
N THR A 40 -17.80 7.00 -2.03
CA THR A 40 -19.10 7.65 -2.30
C THR A 40 -18.91 9.11 -2.70
N PHE A 41 -19.95 9.72 -3.29
CA PHE A 41 -19.90 11.14 -3.63
C PHE A 41 -19.69 11.99 -2.37
N GLY A 42 -18.71 12.91 -2.41
CA GLY A 42 -18.33 13.74 -1.26
C GLY A 42 -17.51 13.00 -0.20
N TYR A 43 -17.12 11.74 -0.43
CA TYR A 43 -16.29 11.01 0.53
C TYR A 43 -14.87 11.55 0.60
N ALA A 44 -14.24 11.85 -0.53
CA ALA A 44 -12.90 12.44 -0.62
C ALA A 44 -12.95 13.97 -0.73
N ASP A 45 -11.83 14.64 -0.45
CA ASP A 45 -11.72 16.09 -0.63
C ASP A 45 -11.87 16.47 -2.11
N SER A 46 -12.60 17.54 -2.39
CA SER A 46 -12.72 18.12 -3.74
C SER A 46 -12.38 19.61 -3.71
N MET A 47 -11.86 20.13 -4.82
CA MET A 47 -11.62 21.57 -4.96
C MET A 47 -12.79 22.24 -5.65
N TYR A 48 -13.22 23.36 -5.12
CA TYR A 48 -14.12 24.29 -5.78
C TYR A 48 -13.35 25.14 -6.80
N GLU A 49 -14.09 25.75 -7.72
CA GLU A 49 -13.53 26.57 -8.81
C GLU A 49 -12.82 27.83 -8.31
N ASP A 50 -13.15 28.28 -7.08
CA ASP A 50 -12.53 29.40 -6.38
C ASP A 50 -11.23 29.03 -5.63
N GLY A 51 -10.80 27.77 -5.73
CA GLY A 51 -9.61 27.25 -5.05
C GLY A 51 -9.84 26.88 -3.58
N SER A 52 -11.07 26.98 -3.07
CA SER A 52 -11.41 26.46 -1.75
C SER A 52 -11.55 24.94 -1.77
N VAL A 53 -11.23 24.28 -0.65
CA VAL A 53 -11.31 22.82 -0.52
C VAL A 53 -12.61 22.45 0.16
N GLN A 54 -13.45 21.67 -0.53
CA GLN A 54 -14.54 20.92 0.07
C GLN A 54 -13.95 19.74 0.83
N GLU A 55 -14.12 19.75 2.15
CA GLU A 55 -13.70 18.63 3.00
C GLU A 55 -14.57 17.40 2.73
N GLY A 56 -13.93 16.26 2.49
CA GLY A 56 -14.62 15.01 2.32
C GLY A 56 -15.10 14.40 3.64
N VAL A 57 -16.16 13.59 3.57
CA VAL A 57 -16.75 12.90 4.72
C VAL A 57 -15.75 12.01 5.46
N TRP A 58 -14.70 11.51 4.79
CA TRP A 58 -13.63 10.72 5.40
C TRP A 58 -12.96 11.38 6.62
N ARG A 59 -12.99 12.72 6.72
CA ARG A 59 -12.44 13.46 7.87
C ARG A 59 -13.29 13.35 9.14
N GLN A 60 -14.57 12.98 8.99
CA GLN A 60 -15.52 12.81 10.09
C GLN A 60 -15.48 11.38 10.65
N ASP A 61 -14.80 10.44 9.98
CA ASP A 61 -14.64 9.08 10.48
C ASP A 61 -13.78 9.07 11.75
N GLU A 62 -14.32 8.47 12.81
CA GLU A 62 -13.61 8.27 14.09
C GLU A 62 -12.41 7.32 13.96
N CYS A 63 -12.31 6.59 12.84
CA CYS A 63 -11.21 5.67 12.53
C CYS A 63 -10.03 6.41 11.87
N GLN A 64 -9.50 7.41 12.55
CA GLN A 64 -8.19 7.95 12.19
C GLN A 64 -7.14 6.86 12.46
N LEU A 65 -6.17 6.71 11.56
CA LEU A 65 -5.08 5.73 11.68
C LEU A 65 -4.53 5.74 13.10
N GLN A 66 -4.90 4.73 13.90
CA GLN A 66 -4.47 4.68 15.29
C GLN A 66 -2.96 4.50 15.32
N SER A 67 -2.32 5.13 16.31
CA SER A 67 -0.90 4.88 16.55
C SER A 67 -0.72 3.40 16.80
N VAL A 68 -0.11 2.72 15.82
CA VAL A 68 0.31 1.34 16.01
C VAL A 68 1.43 1.39 17.04
N GLY A 69 1.08 1.11 18.30
CA GLY A 69 2.04 1.03 19.40
C GLY A 69 3.19 0.08 19.06
N ARG A 70 4.28 0.10 19.82
CA ARG A 70 5.49 -0.68 19.53
C ARG A 70 5.16 -2.18 19.31
N GLN A 71 5.19 -2.63 18.05
CA GLN A 71 4.87 -4.01 17.64
C GLN A 71 6.06 -4.96 17.88
N GLY A 72 6.68 -4.89 19.07
CA GLY A 72 7.85 -5.68 19.42
C GLY A 72 9.15 -5.21 18.76
N ALA A 73 10.06 -6.14 18.48
CA ALA A 73 11.43 -5.86 18.02
C ALA A 73 11.54 -5.49 16.53
N ASN A 74 10.42 -5.35 15.80
CA ASN A 74 10.37 -5.29 14.33
C ASN A 74 11.14 -6.44 13.64
N ASN A 75 11.40 -7.53 14.35
CA ASN A 75 12.02 -8.71 13.81
C ASN A 75 10.93 -9.69 13.42
N SER A 76 11.01 -10.22 12.20
CA SER A 76 10.14 -11.32 11.80
C SER A 76 10.47 -12.57 12.61
N THR A 77 9.47 -13.41 12.85
CA THR A 77 9.71 -14.76 13.35
C THR A 77 10.64 -15.50 12.39
N GLU A 78 11.47 -16.41 12.92
CA GLU A 78 12.38 -17.24 12.11
C GLU A 78 11.61 -18.00 11.02
N CYS A 79 10.41 -18.50 11.35
CA CYS A 79 9.53 -19.14 10.37
C CYS A 79 9.14 -18.20 9.22
N ALA A 80 8.78 -16.94 9.51
CA ALA A 80 8.43 -15.98 8.48
C ALA A 80 9.65 -15.60 7.61
N ALA A 81 10.85 -15.56 8.20
CA ALA A 81 12.08 -15.35 7.45
C ALA A 81 12.36 -16.53 6.50
N ALA A 82 12.28 -17.77 7.00
CA ALA A 82 12.49 -18.98 6.22
C ALA A 82 11.49 -19.12 5.07
N ILE A 83 10.21 -18.77 5.30
CA ILE A 83 9.19 -18.77 4.24
C ILE A 83 9.54 -17.74 3.15
N ARG A 84 9.95 -16.52 3.52
CA ARG A 84 10.35 -15.50 2.56
C ARG A 84 11.57 -15.93 1.75
N GLU A 85 12.55 -16.56 2.37
CA GLU A 85 13.74 -17.08 1.70
C GLU A 85 13.36 -18.19 0.70
N LYS A 86 12.50 -19.13 1.11
CA LYS A 86 12.00 -20.18 0.21
C LYS A 86 11.29 -19.61 -1.02
N PHE A 87 10.42 -18.60 -0.84
CA PHE A 87 9.76 -17.95 -1.96
C PHE A 87 10.73 -17.14 -2.82
N MET A 88 11.70 -16.44 -2.22
CA MET A 88 12.73 -15.72 -2.93
C MET A 88 13.51 -16.64 -3.86
N HIS A 89 13.94 -17.81 -3.39
CA HIS A 89 14.61 -18.80 -4.24
C HIS A 89 13.71 -19.28 -5.36
N TYR A 90 12.48 -19.67 -5.05
CA TYR A 90 11.55 -20.15 -6.07
C TYR A 90 11.32 -19.12 -7.18
N PHE A 91 11.03 -17.86 -6.86
CA PHE A 91 10.72 -16.84 -7.87
C PHE A 91 11.93 -16.31 -8.65
N ASN A 92 13.15 -16.51 -8.14
CA ASN A 92 14.39 -16.11 -8.81
C ASN A 92 15.11 -17.26 -9.52
N GLU A 93 14.69 -18.51 -9.29
CA GLU A 93 15.26 -19.71 -9.91
C GLU A 93 14.19 -20.44 -10.73
N GLU A 94 13.54 -21.46 -10.16
CA GLU A 94 12.61 -22.36 -10.87
C GLU A 94 11.40 -21.64 -11.47
N GLY A 95 10.86 -20.66 -10.74
CA GLY A 95 9.75 -19.81 -11.15
C GLY A 95 10.19 -18.51 -11.84
N ALA A 96 11.46 -18.39 -12.22
CA ALA A 96 11.96 -17.18 -12.86
C ALA A 96 11.38 -17.01 -14.26
N VAL A 97 10.91 -15.80 -14.56
CA VAL A 97 10.31 -15.45 -15.84
C VAL A 97 11.29 -14.62 -16.67
N PRO A 98 11.38 -14.84 -17.99
CA PRO A 98 12.44 -14.26 -18.83
C PRO A 98 12.55 -12.73 -18.81
N TRP A 99 11.47 -12.03 -18.46
CA TRP A 99 11.43 -10.56 -18.42
C TRP A 99 11.94 -9.96 -17.11
N GLN A 100 12.14 -10.75 -16.04
CA GLN A 100 12.58 -10.24 -14.72
C GLN A 100 13.95 -9.55 -14.77
N ASN A 101 14.89 -10.05 -15.57
CA ASN A 101 16.25 -9.52 -15.67
C ASN A 101 16.44 -8.56 -16.84
N LYS A 102 15.38 -8.23 -17.58
CA LYS A 102 15.48 -7.47 -18.83
C LYS A 102 15.61 -5.95 -18.62
N PHE A 103 15.33 -5.47 -17.41
CA PHE A 103 15.29 -4.05 -17.07
C PHE A 103 16.17 -3.67 -15.86
N ILE A 104 17.20 -4.47 -15.57
CA ILE A 104 18.19 -4.16 -14.53
C ILE A 104 19.19 -3.14 -15.06
#